data_AF-A0A8T4PZC3-F1
#
_entry.id   AF-A0A8T4PZC3-F1
#
_cell.length_a   1.000
_cell.length_b   1.000
_cell.length_c   1.000
_cell.angle_alpha   90.00
_cell.angle_beta   90.00
_cell.angle_gamma   90.00
#
_symmetry.space_group_name_H-M   'P 1'
#
loop_
_entity.id
_entity.type
_entity.pdbx_description
1 polymer ?
#
loop_
_entity_poly.entity_id
_entity_poly.type
_entity_poly.pdbx_seq_one_letter_code
_entity_poly.pdbx_strand_id
1 'polypeptide(L)' 'MAIDWDLERIGEKLGFLLSYVFFTTILFFILKFFSKLPASWGYFHIAGITLIITIIGLAVRRFLK' A
#
# COMPACT_ATOMS: atom_id res chain seq x y z
N MET A 1 29.18 -13.13 -6.28
CA MET A 1 28.46 -11.98 -6.88
C MET A 1 27.00 -12.30 -7.22
N ALA A 2 26.37 -13.31 -6.58
CA ALA A 2 24.95 -13.65 -6.76
C ALA A 2 24.08 -13.28 -5.54
N ILE A 3 24.68 -13.19 -4.34
CA ILE A 3 23.99 -12.95 -3.07
C ILE A 3 23.42 -11.51 -2.99
N ASP A 4 24.06 -10.55 -3.64
CA ASP A 4 23.66 -9.12 -3.62
C ASP A 4 22.28 -8.87 -4.25
N TRP A 5 22.02 -9.48 -5.41
CA TRP A 5 20.80 -9.25 -6.20
C TRP A 5 19.54 -9.76 -5.51
N ASP A 6 19.64 -10.85 -4.76
CA ASP A 6 18.51 -11.41 -4.01
C ASP A 6 18.17 -10.52 -2.81
N LEU A 7 19.17 -9.99 -2.12
CA LEU A 7 18.99 -9.04 -1.01
C LEU A 7 18.37 -7.73 -1.48
N GLU A 8 18.83 -7.18 -2.61
CA GLU A 8 18.28 -5.96 -3.19
C GLU A 8 16.81 -6.13 -3.55
N ARG A 9 16.46 -7.23 -4.24
CA ARG A 9 15.07 -7.52 -4.63
C ARG A 9 14.14 -7.80 -3.44
N ILE A 10 14.66 -8.41 -2.37
CA ILE A 10 13.91 -8.58 -1.11
C ILE A 10 13.73 -7.22 -0.44
N GLY A 11 14.79 -6.40 -0.38
CA GLY A 11 14.76 -5.04 0.16
C GLY A 11 13.74 -4.15 -0.53
N GLU A 12 13.66 -4.19 -1.86
CA GLU A 12 12.65 -3.46 -2.63
C GLU A 12 11.22 -3.88 -2.26
N LYS A 13 10.96 -5.20 -2.17
CA LYS A 13 9.63 -5.72 -1.81
C LYS A 13 9.26 -5.36 -0.37
N LEU A 14 10.21 -5.47 0.55
CA LEU A 14 10.01 -5.11 1.96
C LEU A 14 9.80 -3.60 2.11
N GLY A 15 10.59 -2.79 1.42
CA GLY A 15 10.45 -1.34 1.39
C GLY A 15 9.07 -0.95 0.88
N PHE A 16 8.62 -1.53 -0.23
CA PHE A 16 7.27 -1.33 -0.75
C PHE A 16 6.19 -1.72 0.26
N LEU A 17 6.29 -2.90 0.88
CA LEU A 17 5.32 -3.38 1.86
C LEU A 17 5.26 -2.47 3.10
N LEU A 18 6.42 -2.03 3.61
CA LEU A 18 6.49 -1.10 4.74
C LEU A 18 5.92 0.26 4.39
N SER A 19 6.33 0.85 3.26
CA SER A 19 5.78 2.12 2.77
C SER A 19 4.28 2.05 2.59
N TYR A 20 3.77 0.93 2.06
CA TYR A 20 2.33 0.69 1.94
C TYR A 20 1.63 0.72 3.31
N VAL A 21 2.13 -0.03 4.30
CA VAL A 21 1.56 -0.07 5.66
C VAL A 21 1.60 1.30 6.33
N PHE A 22 2.71 2.03 6.22
CA PHE A 22 2.82 3.39 6.76
C PHE A 22 1.81 4.34 6.11
N PHE A 23 1.72 4.30 4.78
CA PHE A 23 0.78 5.11 4.03
C PHE A 23 -0.67 4.84 4.45
N THR A 24 -1.09 3.57 4.50
CA THR A 24 -2.46 3.21 4.88
C THR A 24 -2.77 3.57 6.32
N THR A 25 -1.79 3.46 7.21
CA THR A 25 -1.93 3.87 8.62
C THR A 25 -2.14 5.37 8.74
N ILE A 26 -1.28 6.18 8.12
CA ILE A 26 -1.40 7.64 8.12
C ILE A 26 -2.73 8.06 7.50
N LEU A 27 -3.08 7.49 6.34
CA LEU A 27 -4.34 7.78 5.66
C LEU A 27 -5.55 7.46 6.53
N PHE A 28 -5.56 6.30 7.18
CA PHE A 28 -6.65 5.92 8.09
C PHE A 28 -6.81 6.92 9.23
N PHE A 29 -5.71 7.33 9.87
CA PHE A 29 -5.76 8.32 10.96
C PHE A 29 -6.26 9.68 10.47
N ILE A 30 -5.82 10.14 9.30
CA ILE A 30 -6.31 11.37 8.68
C ILE A 30 -7.83 11.26 8.46
N LEU A 31 -8.30 10.21 7.79
CA LEU A 31 -9.72 10.04 7.48
C LEU A 31 -10.59 9.91 8.75
N LYS A 32 -10.07 9.24 9.78
CA LYS A 32 -10.72 9.12 11.08
C LYS A 32 -10.77 10.46 11.82
N PHE A 33 -9.68 11.22 11.82
CA PHE A 33 -9.59 12.53 12.47
C PHE A 33 -10.60 13.52 11.88
N PHE A 34 -10.76 13.53 10.56
CA PHE A 34 -11.73 14.40 9.88
C PHE A 34 -13.17 13.87 9.88
N SER A 35 -13.45 12.76 10.59
CA SER A 35 -14.77 12.09 10.58
C SER A 35 -15.30 11.80 9.16
N LYS A 36 -14.38 11.53 8.22
CA LYS A 36 -14.70 11.20 6.83
C LYS A 36 -14.94 9.70 6.63
N LEU A 37 -14.86 8.91 7.70
CA LEU A 37 -15.13 7.48 7.69
C LEU A 37 -16.50 7.18 8.32
N PRO A 38 -17.30 6.30 7.69
CA PRO A 38 -18.44 5.70 8.36
C PRO A 38 -18.01 5.04 9.67
N ALA A 39 -18.87 5.07 10.69
CA ALA A 39 -18.56 4.49 12.00
C ALA A 39 -18.23 2.98 11.97
N SER A 40 -18.74 2.26 10.97
CA SER A 40 -18.46 0.83 10.76
C SER A 40 -17.12 0.55 10.06
N TRP A 41 -16.46 1.57 9.49
CA TRP A 41 -15.25 1.39 8.69
C TRP A 41 -14.00 1.47 9.56
N GLY A 42 -13.40 0.31 9.80
CA GLY A 42 -12.09 0.17 10.44
C GLY A 42 -10.92 0.25 9.47
N TYR A 43 -9.71 0.14 10.01
CA TYR A 43 -8.44 0.15 9.27
C TYR A 43 -8.42 -0.81 8.06
N PHE A 44 -8.92 -2.03 8.24
CA PHE A 44 -8.93 -3.06 7.18
C PHE A 44 -9.73 -2.65 5.94
N HIS A 45 -10.77 -1.83 6.08
CA HIS A 45 -11.52 -1.34 4.91
C HIS A 45 -10.68 -0.38 4.08
N ILE A 46 -9.97 0.54 4.75
CA ILE A 46 -9.10 1.51 4.08
C ILE A 46 -7.90 0.81 3.46
N ALA A 47 -7.27 -0.09 4.20
CA ALA A 47 -6.20 -0.94 3.67
C ALA A 47 -6.68 -1.79 2.48
N GLY A 48 -7.91 -2.30 2.48
CA GLY A 48 -8.46 -3.04 1.34
C GLY A 48 -8.62 -2.15 0.11
N ILE A 49 -9.21 -0.96 0.27
CA ILE A 49 -9.43 -0.01 -0.83
C ILE A 49 -8.10 0.44 -1.45
N THR A 50 -7.11 0.81 -0.62
CA THR A 50 -5.79 1.22 -1.11
C THR A 50 -5.07 0.08 -1.81
N LEU A 51 -5.27 -1.18 -1.37
CA LEU A 51 -4.69 -2.34 -2.02
C LEU A 51 -5.27 -2.52 -3.43
N ILE A 52 -6.60 -2.40 -3.57
CA ILE A 52 -7.29 -2.47 -4.85
C ILE A 52 -6.77 -1.37 -5.79
N ILE A 53 -6.68 -0.12 -5.33
CA ILE A 53 -6.13 1.00 -6.12
C ILE A 53 -4.70 0.70 -6.56
N THR A 54 -3.87 0.18 -5.66
CA THR A 54 -2.48 -0.19 -5.96
C THR A 54 -2.40 -1.27 -7.03
N ILE A 55 -3.21 -2.32 -6.92
CA ILE A 55 -3.28 -3.40 -7.93
C ILE A 55 -3.74 -2.86 -9.28
N ILE A 56 -4.77 -2.00 -9.30
CA ILE A 56 -5.25 -1.35 -10.53
C ILE A 56 -4.14 -0.50 -11.16
N GLY A 57 -3.44 0.32 -10.37
CA GLY A 57 -2.32 1.13 -10.85
C GLY A 57 -1.19 0.30 -11.46
N LEU A 58 -0.87 -0.85 -10.85
CA LEU A 58 0.10 -1.80 -11.39
C LEU A 58 -0.40 -2.47 -12.69
N ALA A 59 -1.67 -2.84 -12.75
CA ALA A 59 -2.28 -3.41 -13.95
C ALA A 59 -2.24 -2.41 -15.10
N VAL A 60 -2.68 -1.17 -14.88
CA VAL A 60 -2.66 -0.08 -15.87
C VAL A 60 -1.24 0.19 -16.36
N ARG A 61 -0.26 0.25 -15.44
CA ARG A 61 1.17 0.41 -15.80
C ARG A 61 1.67 -0.71 -16.71
N ARG A 62 1.14 -1.92 -16.54
CA ARG A 62 1.48 -3.09 -17.37
C ARG A 62 0.77 -3.10 -18.72
N PHE A 63 -0.41 -2.49 -18.85
CA PHE A 63 -1.14 -2.39 -20.12
C PHE A 63 -0.66 -1.22 -21.00
N LEU A 64 -0.17 -0.13 -20.39
CA LEU A 64 0.32 1.06 -21.11
C LEU A 64 1.81 0.98 -21.49
N LYS A 65 2.49 -0.11 -21.15
CA LYS A 65 3.86 -0.44 -21.55
C LYS A 65 3.86 -1.73 -22.36
#